data_AF-A0AAD5K661-F1
#
_entry.id   AF-A0AAD5K661-F1
#
_cell.length_a   1.000
_cell.length_b   1.000
_cell.length_c   1.000
_cell.angle_alpha   90.00
_cell.angle_beta   90.00
_cell.angle_gamma   90.00
#
_symmetry.space_group_name_H-M   'P 1'
#
loop_
_entity.id
_entity.type
_entity.pdbx_description
1 polymer ?
#
loop_
_entity_poly.entity_id
_entity_poly.type
_entity_poly.pdbx_seq_one_letter_code
_entity_poly.pdbx_strand_id
1 'polypeptide(L)'
;MGHPPISHDLKLCINNASTLSVQNFIEAFNYGDKAATNTRYSAILRTKTYQTNVPNISQLKQEFEQWKKSQQEQTCWNNIMLRSTRQTTETNLRVAAAGAVGRLGVEEGQTQLVSK
;
A
#
# COMPACT_ATOMS: atom_id res chain seq x y z
N MET A 1 1.36 -5.70 -13.61
CA MET A 1 2.34 -5.38 -12.56
C MET A 1 2.69 -6.68 -11.87
N GLY A 2 3.95 -7.13 -11.98
CA GLY A 2 4.38 -8.41 -11.41
C GLY A 2 4.55 -8.28 -9.90
N HIS A 3 3.88 -9.11 -9.12
CA HIS A 3 4.17 -9.24 -7.70
C HIS A 3 5.63 -9.68 -7.53
N PRO A 4 6.41 -9.08 -6.61
CA PRO A 4 7.78 -9.53 -6.35
C PRO A 4 7.78 -11.03 -5.98
N PRO A 5 8.85 -11.78 -6.27
CA PRO A 5 8.91 -13.19 -5.92
C PRO A 5 8.77 -13.36 -4.40
N ILE A 6 8.00 -14.38 -3.98
CA ILE A 6 7.72 -14.73 -2.57
C ILE A 6 9.02 -14.77 -1.72
N SER A 7 10.17 -15.02 -2.35
CA SER A 7 11.50 -15.08 -1.73
C SER A 7 11.94 -13.78 -1.03
N HIS A 8 11.64 -12.59 -1.57
CA HIS A 8 12.06 -11.33 -0.94
C HIS A 8 11.22 -11.02 0.32
N ASP A 9 9.90 -11.14 0.18
CA ASP A 9 8.95 -10.89 1.27
C ASP A 9 9.18 -11.85 2.43
N LEU A 10 9.47 -13.11 2.11
CA LEU A 10 9.78 -14.16 3.09
C LEU A 10 10.99 -13.80 3.97
N LYS A 11 12.07 -13.28 3.37
CA LYS A 11 13.30 -12.92 4.11
C LYS A 11 13.05 -11.73 5.04
N LEU A 12 12.30 -10.73 4.57
CA LEU A 12 11.87 -9.59 5.36
C LEU A 12 10.99 -10.02 6.54
N CYS A 13 10.04 -10.92 6.30
CA CYS A 13 9.17 -11.43 7.35
C CYS A 13 9.93 -12.23 8.41
N ILE A 14 10.92 -13.05 8.01
CA ILE A 14 11.77 -13.79 8.95
C ILE A 14 12.59 -12.82 9.81
N ASN A 15 13.23 -11.82 9.21
CA ASN A 15 14.06 -10.85 9.92
C ASN A 15 13.29 -9.99 10.92
N ASN A 16 11.98 -9.80 10.71
CA ASN A 16 11.12 -8.96 11.55
C ASN A 16 10.08 -9.79 12.32
N ALA A 17 10.27 -11.11 12.44
CA ALA A 17 9.26 -12.03 12.98
C ALA A 17 8.78 -11.65 14.39
N SER A 18 9.63 -11.04 15.22
CA SER A 18 9.30 -10.57 16.57
C SER A 18 8.34 -9.39 16.60
N THR A 19 8.26 -8.62 15.51
CA THR A 19 7.39 -7.44 15.36
C THR A 19 6.43 -7.59 14.19
N LEU A 20 6.29 -8.80 13.63
CA LEU A 20 5.52 -9.04 12.42
C LEU A 20 4.03 -9.13 12.75
N SER A 21 3.39 -7.98 12.89
CA SER A 21 1.93 -7.88 12.87
C SER A 21 1.43 -7.79 11.43
N VAL A 22 0.17 -8.14 11.20
CA VAL A 22 -0.48 -7.99 9.89
C VAL A 22 -0.47 -6.54 9.43
N GLN A 23 -0.61 -5.60 10.36
CA GLN A 23 -0.54 -4.16 10.08
C GLN A 23 0.85 -3.77 9.60
N ASN A 24 1.92 -4.20 10.29
CA ASN A 24 3.29 -3.92 9.87
C ASN A 24 3.61 -4.55 8.52
N PHE A 25 3.04 -5.74 8.25
CA PHE A 25 3.12 -6.36 6.93
C PHE A 25 2.44 -5.53 5.84
N ILE A 26 1.24 -5.01 6.09
CA ILE A 26 0.53 -4.14 5.13
C ILE A 26 1.33 -2.87 4.83
N GLU A 27 1.88 -2.24 5.87
CA GLU A 27 2.69 -1.02 5.74
C GLU A 27 4.00 -1.27 5.00
N ALA A 28 4.71 -2.36 5.30
CA ALA A 28 6.01 -2.68 4.70
C ALA A 28 5.93 -3.00 3.20
N PHE A 29 4.83 -3.61 2.76
CA PHE A 29 4.66 -4.04 1.36
C PHE A 29 3.70 -3.15 0.56
N ASN A 30 3.14 -2.11 1.18
CA ASN A 30 2.24 -1.13 0.59
C ASN A 30 1.10 -1.76 -0.23
N TYR A 31 0.44 -2.79 0.34
CA TYR A 31 -0.66 -3.43 -0.35
C TYR A 31 -1.92 -2.56 -0.30
N GLY A 32 -2.48 -2.25 -1.47
CA GLY A 32 -3.73 -1.52 -1.61
C GLY A 32 -5.00 -2.39 -1.53
N ASP A 33 -4.85 -3.72 -1.50
CA ASP A 33 -5.97 -4.66 -1.49
C ASP A 33 -5.95 -5.62 -0.29
N LYS A 34 -7.12 -5.73 0.35
CA LYS A 34 -7.34 -6.57 1.53
C LYS A 34 -7.20 -8.06 1.21
N ALA A 35 -7.82 -8.53 0.14
CA ALA A 35 -7.87 -9.95 -0.18
C ALA A 35 -6.49 -10.48 -0.57
N ALA A 36 -5.75 -9.74 -1.40
CA ALA A 36 -4.38 -10.04 -1.79
C ALA A 36 -3.44 -10.06 -0.58
N THR A 37 -3.54 -9.07 0.32
CA THR A 37 -2.72 -9.01 1.54
C THR A 37 -2.96 -10.24 2.42
N ASN A 38 -4.22 -10.55 2.72
CA ASN A 38 -4.57 -11.66 3.58
C ASN A 38 -4.10 -12.99 2.99
N THR A 39 -4.26 -13.17 1.67
CA THR A 39 -3.76 -14.35 0.94
C THR A 39 -2.24 -14.47 1.06
N ARG A 40 -1.53 -13.37 0.87
CA ARG A 40 -0.07 -13.36 0.83
C ARG A 40 0.56 -13.55 2.21
N TYR A 41 0.02 -12.88 3.23
CA TYR A 41 0.43 -13.07 4.61
C TYR A 41 0.20 -14.52 5.07
N SER A 42 -0.98 -15.08 4.76
CA SER A 42 -1.28 -16.49 5.03
C SER A 42 -0.32 -17.45 4.32
N ALA A 43 0.04 -17.15 3.06
CA ALA A 43 1.01 -17.96 2.31
C ALA A 43 2.40 -17.95 2.98
N ILE A 44 2.88 -16.79 3.45
CA ILE A 44 4.16 -16.66 4.16
C ILE A 44 4.16 -17.51 5.44
N LEU A 45 3.13 -17.39 6.28
CA LEU A 45 2.99 -18.19 7.51
C LEU A 45 2.94 -19.71 7.27
N ARG A 46 2.58 -20.14 6.05
CA ARG A 46 2.53 -21.55 5.64
C ARG A 46 3.84 -22.07 5.06
N THR A 47 4.77 -21.20 4.67
CA THR A 47 6.04 -21.64 4.07
C THR A 47 6.90 -22.40 5.08
N LYS A 48 7.53 -23.49 4.63
CA LYS A 48 8.44 -24.30 5.47
C LYS A 48 9.59 -23.47 6.02
N THR A 49 10.18 -22.59 5.20
CA THR A 49 11.29 -21.73 5.61
C THR A 49 10.88 -20.78 6.74
N TYR A 50 9.73 -20.11 6.64
CA TYR A 50 9.22 -19.29 7.74
C TYR A 50 8.97 -20.16 8.98
N GLN A 51 8.42 -21.37 8.76
CA GLN A 51 8.10 -22.27 9.86
C GLN A 51 9.31 -22.76 10.65
N THR A 52 10.43 -22.97 9.96
CA THR A 52 11.70 -23.41 10.58
C THR A 52 12.42 -22.28 11.32
N ASN A 53 12.25 -21.02 10.89
CA ASN A 53 13.01 -19.89 11.43
C ASN A 53 12.26 -19.09 12.51
N VAL A 54 10.95 -19.28 12.66
CA VAL A 54 10.12 -18.46 13.56
C VAL A 54 9.45 -19.35 14.61
N PRO A 55 9.87 -19.35 15.89
CA PRO A 55 9.35 -20.33 16.86
C PRO A 55 7.87 -20.12 17.24
N ASN A 56 7.31 -18.93 17.05
CA ASN A 56 5.97 -18.52 17.50
C ASN A 56 4.89 -18.50 16.39
N ILE A 57 5.03 -19.28 15.31
CA ILE A 57 4.06 -19.30 14.20
C ILE A 57 2.62 -19.56 14.64
N SER A 58 2.41 -20.47 15.58
CA SER A 58 1.06 -20.81 16.04
C SER A 58 0.36 -19.58 16.63
N GLN A 59 1.10 -18.77 17.38
CA GLN A 59 0.61 -17.49 17.90
C GLN A 59 0.34 -16.50 16.77
N LEU A 60 1.27 -16.33 15.81
CA LEU A 60 1.08 -15.42 14.67
C LEU A 60 -0.13 -15.81 13.79
N LYS A 61 -0.39 -17.12 13.62
CA LYS A 61 -1.59 -17.60 12.92
C LYS A 61 -2.85 -17.26 13.70
N GLN A 62 -2.86 -17.45 15.02
CA GLN A 62 -4.00 -17.11 15.86
C GLN A 62 -4.28 -15.60 15.86
N GLU A 63 -3.24 -14.78 16.03
CA GLU A 63 -3.33 -13.31 15.96
C GLU A 63 -3.85 -12.85 14.60
N PHE A 64 -3.44 -13.50 13.50
CA PHE A 64 -3.97 -13.21 12.18
C PHE A 64 -5.47 -13.52 12.05
N GLU A 65 -5.91 -14.68 12.55
CA GLU A 65 -7.33 -15.05 12.54
C GLU A 65 -8.19 -14.11 13.40
N GLN A 66 -7.66 -13.65 14.53
CA GLN A 66 -8.31 -12.64 15.38
C GLN A 66 -8.36 -11.27 14.71
N TRP A 67 -7.25 -10.86 14.08
CA TRP A 67 -7.14 -9.57 13.40
C TRP A 67 -8.17 -9.44 12.27
N LYS A 68 -8.37 -10.48 11.45
CA LYS A 68 -9.37 -10.51 10.35
C LYS A 68 -10.83 -10.29 10.79
N LYS A 69 -11.11 -10.34 12.09
CA LYS A 69 -12.45 -10.12 12.67
C LYS A 69 -12.48 -8.90 13.59
N SER A 70 -11.37 -8.20 13.71
CA SER A 70 -11.21 -7.10 14.65
C SER A 70 -11.66 -5.77 14.06
N GLN A 71 -12.07 -4.83 14.93
CA GLN A 71 -12.25 -3.43 14.53
C GLN A 71 -10.93 -2.78 14.04
N GLN A 72 -9.78 -3.30 14.45
CA GLN A 72 -8.47 -2.82 14.02
C GLN A 72 -8.26 -3.08 12.53
N GLU A 73 -8.65 -4.25 12.01
CA GLU A 73 -8.62 -4.53 10.57
C GLU A 73 -9.50 -3.53 9.80
N GLN A 74 -10.74 -3.34 10.24
CA GLN A 74 -11.67 -2.43 9.58
C GLN A 74 -11.12 -0.99 9.55
N THR A 75 -10.57 -0.54 10.68
CA THR A 75 -9.95 0.79 10.79
C THR A 75 -8.72 0.91 9.89
N CYS A 76 -7.88 -0.12 9.82
CA CYS A 76 -6.68 -0.16 8.98
C CYS A 76 -7.04 0.02 7.49
N TRP A 77 -8.03 -0.74 6.98
CA TRP A 77 -8.43 -0.64 5.57
C TRP A 77 -9.14 0.67 5.24
N ASN A 78 -9.96 1.21 6.16
CA ASN A 78 -10.52 2.55 6.02
C ASN A 78 -9.39 3.61 5.93
N ASN A 79 -8.38 3.47 6.81
CA ASN A 79 -7.03 4.03 6.73
C ASN A 79 -6.49 4.18 5.30
N ILE A 80 -6.29 3.01 4.69
CA ILE A 80 -5.63 2.86 3.40
C ILE A 80 -6.48 3.46 2.28
N MET A 81 -7.78 3.22 2.30
CA MET A 81 -8.72 3.81 1.34
C MET A 81 -8.70 5.33 1.39
N LEU A 82 -8.78 5.92 2.60
CA LEU A 82 -8.72 7.37 2.77
C LEU A 82 -7.40 7.98 2.26
N ARG A 83 -6.26 7.32 2.53
CA ARG A 83 -4.96 7.75 2.00
C ARG A 83 -4.91 7.71 0.47
N SER A 84 -5.41 6.63 -0.13
CA SER A 84 -5.48 6.47 -1.59
C SER A 84 -6.37 7.54 -2.25
N THR A 85 -7.54 7.81 -1.66
CA THR A 85 -8.44 8.89 -2.11
C THR A 85 -7.76 10.25 -2.02
N ARG A 86 -7.08 10.56 -0.91
CA ARG A 86 -6.35 11.83 -0.74
C ARG A 86 -5.26 12.00 -1.80
N GLN A 87 -4.45 10.97 -2.04
CA GLN A 87 -3.41 11.01 -3.07
C GLN A 87 -3.98 11.23 -4.47
N THR A 88 -5.12 10.60 -4.77
CA THR A 88 -5.82 10.79 -6.05
C THR A 88 -6.32 12.24 -6.20
N THR A 89 -6.96 12.78 -5.16
CA THR A 89 -7.44 14.17 -5.15
C THR A 89 -6.29 15.16 -5.30
N GLU A 90 -5.20 14.98 -4.56
CA GLU A 90 -4.00 15.83 -4.66
C GLU A 90 -3.39 15.79 -6.07
N THR A 91 -3.32 14.59 -6.67
CA THR A 91 -2.83 14.43 -8.04
C THR A 91 -3.73 15.16 -9.03
N ASN A 92 -5.04 15.02 -8.91
CA ASN A 92 -6.00 15.71 -9.77
C ASN A 92 -5.90 17.24 -9.63
N LEU A 93 -5.71 17.75 -8.41
CA LEU A 93 -5.49 19.17 -8.17
C LEU A 93 -4.20 19.66 -8.81
N ARG A 94 -3.10 18.89 -8.73
CA ARG A 94 -1.83 19.22 -9.40
C ARG A 94 -1.97 19.25 -10.92
N VAL A 95 -2.68 18.28 -11.50
CA VAL A 95 -2.95 18.23 -12.96
C VAL A 95 -3.82 19.41 -13.39
N ALA A 96 -4.87 19.73 -12.62
CA ALA A 96 -5.73 20.88 -12.90
C ALA A 96 -4.95 22.19 -12.81
N ALA A 97 -4.10 22.36 -11.79
CA ALA A 97 -3.23 23.52 -11.64
C ALA A 97 -2.21 23.64 -12.80
N ALA A 98 -1.57 22.53 -13.18
CA ALA A 98 -0.65 22.51 -14.32
C ALA A 98 -1.35 22.82 -15.65
N GLY A 99 -2.56 22.29 -15.85
CA GLY A 99 -3.40 22.59 -17.02
C GLY A 99 -3.88 24.05 -17.06
N ALA A 100 -4.14 24.66 -15.91
CA ALA A 100 -4.51 26.08 -15.81
C ALA A 100 -3.31 27.01 -16.12
N VAL A 101 -2.12 26.70 -15.61
CA VAL A 101 -0.87 27.43 -15.94
C VAL A 101 -0.55 27.31 -17.43
N GLY A 102 -0.73 26.13 -18.03
CA GLY A 102 -0.54 25.92 -19.46
C GLY A 102 -1.51 26.72 -20.35
N ARG A 103 -2.70 27.08 -19.87
CA ARG A 103 -3.66 27.93 -20.61
C ARG A 103 -3.34 29.42 -20.47
N LEU A 104 -2.94 29.87 -19.29
CA LEU A 104 -2.50 31.25 -19.07
C LEU A 104 -1.28 31.61 -19.93
N GLY A 105 -0.31 30.70 -20.09
CA GLY A 105 0.85 30.90 -20.97
C GLY A 105 0.54 30.93 -22.48
N VAL A 106 -0.61 30.43 -22.91
CA VAL A 106 -1.05 30.48 -24.32
C VAL A 106 -1.79 31.78 -24.63
N GLU A 107 -2.58 32.32 -23.69
CA GLU A 107 -3.29 33.59 -23.85
C GLU A 107 -2.34 34.80 -23.82
N GLU A 108 -1.24 34.76 -23.06
CA GLU A 108 -0.20 35.81 -23.11
C GLU A 108 0.60 35.79 -24.43
N GLY A 109 0.77 34.62 -25.06
CA GLY A 109 1.47 34.48 -26.35
C GLY A 109 0.67 34.91 -27.58
N GLN A 110 -0.68 34.82 -27.53
CA GLN A 110 -1.54 35.25 -28.64
C GLN A 110 -1.90 36.73 -28.60
N THR A 111 -1.91 37.37 -27.42
CA THR A 111 -2.31 38.79 -27.31
C THR A 111 -1.22 39.77 -27.79
N GLN A 112 0.05 39.35 -27.89
CA GLN A 112 1.13 40.18 -28.46
C GLN A 112 1.27 40.10 -30.00
N LEU A 113 0.55 39.20 -30.68
CA LEU A 113 0.69 38.97 -32.13
C LEU A 113 -0.34 39.72 -32.99
N VAL A 114 -1.26 40.49 -32.39
CA VAL A 114 -2.26 41.29 -33.10
C VAL A 114 -2.11 42.77 -32.75
N SER A 115 -1.00 43.37 -33.16
CA SER A 115 -0.89 44.82 -33.34
C SER A 115 0.12 45.08 -34.45
N LYS A 116 -0.39 45.13 -35.69
CA LYS A 116 0.25 45.77 -36.83
C LYS A 116 -0.71 46.81 -37.37
#